data_AF-A0A2V8CIC6-F1
#
_entry.id   AF-A0A2V8CIC6-F1
#
_cell.length_a   1.000
_cell.length_b   1.000
_cell.length_c   1.000
_cell.angle_alpha   90.00
_cell.angle_beta   90.00
_cell.angle_gamma   90.00
#
_symmetry.space_group_name_H-M   'P 1'
#
loop_
_entity.id
_entity.type
_entity.pdbx_description
1 polymer ?
#
loop_
_entity_poly.entity_id
_entity_poly.type
_entity_poly.pdbx_seq_one_letter_code
_entity_poly.pdbx_strand_id
1 'polypeptide(L)'
;MTMPGAAALTANVTDDGLPKPRKPREDQKVEPPPPGVFADLNEGLTVEWSKYRGPGNVTFENPRQSVVDGKAATRATFSAPGEYLLQVVADDGSRIRGYHCCWTNALIKVTVKPAPGSTGGQP
;
A
#
# COMPACT_ATOMS: atom_id res chain seq x y z
N MET A 1 1.36 -11.28 -27.11
CA MET A 1 1.12 -10.29 -26.05
C MET A 1 0.88 -11.07 -24.76
N THR A 2 1.95 -11.31 -23.98
CA THR A 2 1.86 -12.09 -22.72
C THR A 2 1.09 -11.27 -21.71
N MET A 3 -0.03 -11.77 -21.20
CA MET A 3 -0.77 -11.06 -20.16
C MET A 3 0.14 -10.92 -18.92
N PRO A 4 0.30 -9.71 -18.36
CA PRO A 4 1.04 -9.54 -17.13
C PRO A 4 0.36 -10.38 -16.03
N GLY A 5 1.14 -11.12 -15.25
CA GLY A 5 0.60 -11.83 -14.09
C GLY A 5 -0.05 -10.81 -13.16
N ALA A 6 -1.24 -11.11 -12.63
CA ALA A 6 -1.89 -10.28 -11.63
C ALA A 6 -2.06 -11.09 -10.34
N ALA A 7 -1.77 -10.46 -9.20
CA ALA A 7 -1.95 -11.07 -7.88
C ALA A 7 -2.82 -10.15 -7.01
N ALA A 8 -3.75 -10.74 -6.26
CA ALA A 8 -4.44 -10.04 -5.19
C ALA A 8 -3.60 -10.14 -3.91
N LEU A 9 -3.32 -9.01 -3.28
CA LEU A 9 -2.58 -8.91 -2.03
C LEU A 9 -3.49 -8.35 -0.95
N THR A 10 -3.38 -8.90 0.25
CA THR A 10 -4.13 -8.42 1.43
C THR A 10 -3.18 -8.33 2.60
N ALA A 11 -3.15 -7.16 3.25
CA ALA A 11 -2.50 -6.95 4.53
C ALA A 11 -3.57 -7.00 5.62
N ASN A 12 -3.33 -7.84 6.64
CA ASN A 12 -4.07 -7.78 7.90
C ASN A 12 -3.24 -6.94 8.86
N VAL A 13 -3.82 -5.85 9.37
CA VAL A 13 -3.15 -4.90 10.24
C VAL A 13 -3.96 -4.81 11.52
N THR A 14 -3.30 -5.07 12.64
CA THR A 14 -3.87 -4.89 13.97
C THR A 14 -3.22 -3.68 14.60
N ASP A 15 -4.07 -2.71 14.94
CA ASP A 15 -3.70 -1.52 15.67
C ASP A 15 -4.24 -1.65 17.10
N ASP A 16 -3.45 -1.31 18.10
CA ASP A 16 -3.86 -1.35 19.51
C ASP A 16 -4.80 -0.18 19.88
N GLY A 17 -5.15 0.66 18.90
CA GLY A 17 -6.00 1.83 19.03
C GLY A 17 -5.23 3.07 19.49
N LEU A 18 -3.90 3.07 19.39
CA LEU A 18 -3.05 4.19 19.80
C LEU A 18 -2.01 4.59 18.74
N PRO A 19 -1.95 5.90 18.38
CA PRO A 19 -2.79 7.00 18.89
C PRO A 19 -4.23 6.95 18.36
N LYS A 20 -5.21 7.11 19.28
CA LYS A 20 -6.63 7.19 18.90
C LYS A 20 -6.82 8.26 17.82
N PRO A 21 -7.63 8.00 16.77
CA PRO A 21 -8.05 9.02 15.84
C PRO A 21 -8.54 10.24 16.62
N ARG A 22 -8.08 11.44 16.25
CA ARG A 22 -8.57 12.64 16.92
C ARG A 22 -10.07 12.69 16.69
N LYS A 23 -10.86 12.72 17.77
CA LYS A 23 -12.29 12.99 17.66
C LYS A 23 -12.43 14.31 16.90
N PRO A 24 -13.27 14.38 15.85
CA PRO A 24 -13.70 15.66 15.32
C PRO A 24 -14.16 16.50 16.51
N ARG A 25 -13.59 17.69 16.64
CA ARG A 25 -13.94 18.56 17.76
C ARG A 25 -15.43 18.89 17.61
N GLU A 26 -16.23 18.73 18.66
CA GLU A 26 -17.70 18.82 18.57
C GLU A 26 -18.17 20.25 18.18
N ASP A 27 -17.31 21.24 18.41
CA ASP A 27 -17.39 22.65 17.98
C ASP A 27 -16.89 22.90 16.54
N GLN A 28 -16.29 21.91 15.86
CA GLN A 28 -16.00 21.98 14.42
C GLN A 28 -17.28 21.74 13.63
N LYS A 29 -18.13 22.78 13.55
CA LYS A 29 -18.85 23.03 12.31
C LYS A 29 -17.81 22.96 11.20
N VAL A 30 -17.88 21.98 10.31
CA VAL A 30 -16.91 21.80 9.22
C VAL A 30 -17.05 22.98 8.26
N GLU A 31 -16.45 24.10 8.62
CA GLU A 31 -16.03 25.08 7.63
C GLU A 31 -14.88 24.41 6.87
N PRO A 32 -14.93 24.39 5.53
CA PRO A 32 -13.82 23.86 4.75
C PRO A 32 -12.53 24.54 5.22
N PRO A 33 -11.45 23.79 5.45
CA PRO A 33 -10.20 24.39 5.90
C PRO A 33 -9.80 25.49 4.91
N PRO A 34 -9.22 26.61 5.39
CA PRO A 34 -8.70 27.62 4.50
C PRO A 34 -7.78 26.95 3.47
N PRO A 35 -7.80 27.36 2.19
CA PRO A 35 -6.92 26.79 1.19
C PRO A 35 -5.47 26.85 1.68
N GLY A 36 -4.83 25.69 1.86
CA GLY A 36 -3.42 25.61 2.28
C GLY A 36 -3.16 25.25 3.75
N VAL A 37 -4.17 24.98 4.57
CA VAL A 37 -3.96 24.40 5.92
C VAL A 37 -4.30 22.90 5.88
N PHE A 38 -3.25 22.09 5.73
CA PHE A 38 -3.18 20.61 5.81
C PHE A 38 -4.51 19.90 6.10
N ALA A 39 -5.25 19.57 5.05
CA ALA A 39 -6.59 18.96 5.12
C ALA A 39 -6.62 17.51 5.64
N ASP A 40 -5.49 16.87 5.95
CA ASP A 40 -5.43 15.43 6.25
C ASP A 40 -4.77 15.12 7.60
N LEU A 41 -5.17 15.80 8.67
CA LEU A 41 -4.74 15.42 10.04
C LEU A 41 -5.46 14.18 10.61
N ASN A 42 -6.20 13.46 9.76
CA ASN A 42 -6.99 12.30 10.13
C ASN A 42 -6.78 11.11 9.19
N GLU A 43 -5.60 11.01 8.55
CA GLU A 43 -5.13 9.71 8.06
C GLU A 43 -4.78 8.86 9.29
N GLY A 44 -5.79 8.17 9.85
CA GLY A 44 -5.54 7.02 10.73
C GLY A 44 -4.84 5.89 9.97
N LEU A 45 -4.48 4.80 10.66
CA LEU A 45 -3.74 3.65 10.12
C LEU A 45 -3.88 3.44 8.59
N THR A 46 -2.77 3.66 7.90
CA THR A 46 -2.64 3.52 6.45
C THR A 46 -1.73 2.34 6.09
N VAL A 47 -1.93 1.77 4.92
CA VAL A 47 -1.03 0.79 4.31
C VAL A 47 -0.54 1.31 2.96
N GLU A 48 0.77 1.21 2.74
CA GLU A 48 1.44 1.55 1.49
C GLU A 48 2.15 0.32 0.89
N TRP A 49 1.91 0.05 -0.39
CA TRP A 49 2.46 -1.04 -1.16
C TRP A 49 3.48 -0.51 -2.17
N SER A 50 4.65 -1.14 -2.25
CA SER A 50 5.68 -0.77 -3.21
C SER A 50 6.48 -1.98 -3.70
N LYS A 51 7.12 -1.83 -4.87
CA LYS A 51 8.12 -2.78 -5.35
C LYS A 51 9.46 -2.48 -4.69
N TYR A 52 10.01 -3.43 -3.94
CA TYR A 52 11.35 -3.31 -3.36
C TYR A 52 12.45 -3.85 -4.30
N ARG A 53 12.21 -5.02 -4.92
CA ARG A 53 13.09 -5.65 -5.92
C ARG A 53 12.26 -6.41 -6.96
N GLY A 54 12.81 -6.57 -8.16
CA GLY A 54 12.29 -7.45 -9.20
C GLY A 54 12.54 -6.96 -10.62
N PRO A 55 12.44 -7.84 -11.63
CA PRO A 55 12.90 -7.57 -13.00
C PRO A 55 11.97 -6.64 -13.79
N GLY A 56 10.67 -6.61 -13.47
CA GLY A 56 9.68 -5.79 -14.16
C GLY A 56 9.08 -4.67 -13.31
N ASN A 57 8.20 -3.89 -13.91
CA ASN A 57 7.36 -2.94 -13.20
C ASN A 57 6.21 -3.67 -12.50
N VAL A 58 5.80 -3.13 -11.36
CA VAL A 58 4.63 -3.57 -10.61
C VAL A 58 3.72 -2.38 -10.45
N THR A 59 2.48 -2.51 -10.93
CA THR A 59 1.44 -1.51 -10.77
C THR A 59 0.46 -1.98 -9.72
N PHE A 60 0.13 -1.12 -8.77
CA PHE A 60 -0.88 -1.37 -7.75
C PHE A 60 -2.10 -0.49 -8.03
N GLU A 61 -3.31 -1.04 -7.96
CA GLU A 61 -4.54 -0.25 -8.13
C GLU A 61 -4.70 0.78 -7.01
N ASN A 62 -4.55 0.35 -5.75
CA ASN A 62 -4.61 1.20 -4.56
C ASN A 62 -3.29 1.09 -3.79
N PRO A 63 -2.22 1.80 -4.21
CA PRO A 63 -0.89 1.67 -3.61
C PRO A 63 -0.84 2.18 -2.17
N ARG A 64 -1.60 3.23 -1.82
CA ARG A 64 -1.75 3.73 -0.45
C ARG A 64 -3.24 3.80 -0.12
N GLN A 65 -3.65 3.23 1.01
CA GLN A 65 -5.05 3.18 1.43
C GLN A 65 -5.20 3.12 2.95
N SER A 66 -6.33 3.63 3.46
CA SER A 66 -6.72 3.43 4.86
C SER A 66 -7.07 1.98 5.13
N VAL A 67 -6.86 1.53 6.37
CA VAL A 67 -7.26 0.20 6.82
C VAL A 67 -8.74 0.19 7.21
N VAL A 68 -9.50 -0.75 6.66
CA VAL A 68 -10.93 -0.97 6.97
C VAL A 68 -11.08 -2.35 7.58
N ASP A 69 -11.71 -2.44 8.76
CA ASP A 69 -11.89 -3.70 9.50
C ASP A 69 -10.58 -4.50 9.69
N GLY A 70 -9.48 -3.77 9.93
CA GLY A 70 -8.15 -4.37 10.10
C GLY A 70 -7.52 -4.90 8.80
N LYS A 71 -8.05 -4.54 7.62
CA LYS A 71 -7.55 -5.02 6.32
C LYS A 71 -7.32 -3.91 5.32
N ALA A 72 -6.33 -4.13 4.46
CA ALA A 72 -6.07 -3.34 3.25
C ALA A 72 -5.76 -4.30 2.10
N ALA A 73 -6.42 -4.12 0.96
CA ALA A 73 -6.30 -5.03 -0.19
C ALA A 73 -5.96 -4.26 -1.47
N THR A 74 -5.10 -4.83 -2.31
CA THR A 74 -4.73 -4.22 -3.57
C THR A 74 -4.49 -5.29 -4.63
N ARG A 75 -4.72 -4.94 -5.90
CA ARG A 75 -4.31 -5.77 -7.03
C ARG A 75 -2.96 -5.28 -7.54
N ALA A 76 -2.00 -6.20 -7.61
CA ALA A 76 -0.67 -5.98 -8.17
C ALA A 76 -0.58 -6.63 -9.56
N THR A 77 -0.11 -5.86 -10.56
CA THR A 77 0.08 -6.32 -11.94
C THR A 77 1.55 -6.23 -12.31
N PHE A 78 2.13 -7.31 -12.83
CA PHE A 78 3.57 -7.46 -13.05
C PHE A 78 3.91 -7.47 -14.54
N SER A 79 4.79 -6.59 -14.99
CA SER A 79 5.11 -6.45 -16.41
C SER A 79 5.98 -7.58 -16.98
N ALA A 80 6.59 -8.42 -16.14
CA ALA A 80 7.52 -9.47 -16.56
C ALA A 80 7.47 -10.67 -15.61
N PRO A 81 7.79 -11.89 -16.08
CA PRO A 81 8.02 -13.03 -15.20
C PRO A 81 9.32 -12.88 -14.40
N GLY A 82 9.37 -13.51 -13.22
CA GLY A 82 10.55 -13.54 -12.35
C GLY A 82 10.22 -13.44 -10.87
N GLU A 83 11.27 -13.26 -10.07
CA GLU A 83 11.20 -13.13 -8.62
C GLU A 83 11.09 -11.66 -8.20
N TYR A 84 10.15 -11.36 -7.30
CA TYR A 84 9.89 -10.03 -6.78
C TYR A 84 9.92 -10.02 -5.26
N LEU A 85 10.42 -8.91 -4.69
CA LEU A 85 10.16 -8.53 -3.31
C LEU A 85 9.28 -7.29 -3.32
N LEU A 86 8.09 -7.42 -2.76
CA LEU A 86 7.18 -6.31 -2.52
C LEU A 86 7.32 -5.88 -1.07
N GLN A 87 7.29 -4.58 -0.82
CA GLN A 87 7.26 -4.02 0.51
C GLN A 87 5.84 -3.53 0.81
N VAL A 88 5.38 -3.84 2.02
CA VAL A 88 4.19 -3.25 2.59
C VAL A 88 4.60 -2.50 3.85
N VAL A 89 4.14 -1.26 4.00
CA VAL A 89 4.37 -0.42 5.17
C VAL A 89 3.00 -0.07 5.75
N ALA A 90 2.77 -0.41 7.02
CA ALA A 90 1.63 0.08 7.78
C ALA A 90 2.10 1.25 8.66
N ASP A 91 1.36 2.35 8.65
CA ASP A 91 1.76 3.63 9.25
C ASP A 91 0.54 4.31 9.90
N ASP A 92 0.59 4.51 11.21
CA ASP A 92 -0.47 5.16 12.00
C ASP A 92 -0.14 6.63 12.31
N GLY A 93 0.17 7.40 11.25
CA GLY A 93 0.37 8.85 11.34
C GLY A 93 1.79 9.28 11.69
N SER A 94 2.79 8.40 11.58
CA SER A 94 4.21 8.71 11.84
C SER A 94 4.79 9.75 10.87
N ARG A 95 4.21 9.86 9.68
CA ARG A 95 4.55 10.91 8.69
C ARG A 95 3.99 12.29 9.03
N ILE A 96 3.11 12.39 10.03
CA ILE A 96 2.48 13.65 10.44
C ILE A 96 3.10 14.09 11.77
N ARG A 97 3.74 15.28 11.79
CA ARG A 97 4.24 15.97 13.00
C ARG A 97 5.42 15.32 13.74
N GLY A 98 6.37 14.71 13.04
CA GLY A 98 7.68 14.34 13.63
C GLY A 98 7.63 13.17 14.63
N TYR A 99 6.57 12.36 14.60
CA TYR A 99 6.48 11.13 15.38
C TYR A 99 7.15 9.99 14.61
N HIS A 100 8.43 9.73 14.86
CA HIS A 100 9.24 8.82 14.03
C HIS A 100 9.01 7.31 14.22
N CYS A 101 8.01 6.87 15.02
CA CYS A 101 8.02 5.51 15.58
C CYS A 101 6.77 4.64 15.34
N CYS A 102 5.75 5.08 14.61
CA CYS A 102 4.49 4.31 14.46
C CYS A 102 4.31 3.74 13.05
N TRP A 103 5.34 3.04 12.55
CA TRP A 103 5.23 2.27 11.31
C TRP A 103 5.88 0.90 11.44
N THR A 104 5.33 -0.08 10.75
CA THR A 104 5.91 -1.43 10.58
C THR A 104 5.95 -1.80 9.12
N ASN A 105 6.90 -2.63 8.72
CA ASN A 105 7.03 -3.09 7.35
C ASN A 105 7.17 -4.60 7.23
N ALA A 106 6.66 -5.15 6.14
CA ALA A 106 6.90 -6.53 5.74
C ALA A 106 7.38 -6.62 4.29
N LEU A 107 8.17 -7.66 4.01
CA LEU A 107 8.61 -7.99 2.66
C LEU A 107 7.91 -9.28 2.22
N ILE A 108 7.30 -9.23 1.04
CA ILE A 108 6.55 -10.34 0.44
C ILE A 108 7.31 -10.82 -0.78
N LYS A 109 7.68 -12.09 -0.78
CA LYS A 109 8.30 -12.74 -1.93
C LYS A 109 7.23 -13.25 -2.88
N VAL A 110 7.32 -12.88 -4.16
CA VAL A 110 6.36 -13.27 -5.20
C VAL A 110 7.12 -13.84 -6.40
N THR A 111 6.69 -15.02 -6.88
CA THR A 111 7.20 -15.64 -8.10
C THR A 111 6.16 -15.51 -9.21
N VAL A 112 6.49 -14.76 -10.27
CA VAL A 112 5.64 -14.61 -11.46
C VAL A 112 6.10 -15.57 -12.53
N LYS A 113 5.25 -16.53 -12.90
CA LYS A 113 5.56 -17.50 -13.95
C LYS A 113 5.27 -16.92 -15.35
N PRO A 114 6.08 -17.24 -16.37
CA PRO A 114 5.72 -16.97 -17.75
C PRO A 114 4.41 -17.67 -18.12
N ALA A 115 3.66 -17.10 -19.06
CA ALA A 115 2.51 -17.79 -19.64
C ALA A 115 2.98 -19.08 -20.33
N PRO A 116 2.23 -20.20 -20.22
CA PRO A 116 2.54 -21.41 -20.97
C PRO A 116 2.50 -21.09 -22.47
N GLY A 117 3.66 -21.14 -23.15
CA GLY A 117 3.75 -20.90 -24.59
C GLY A 117 4.80 -19.88 -25.07
N SER A 118 5.62 -19.28 -24.20
CA SER A 118 6.72 -18.39 -24.66
C SER A 118 8.02 -19.13 -25.02
N THR A 119 7.95 -20.43 -25.33
CA THR A 119 9.12 -21.21 -25.74
C THR A 119 9.23 -21.21 -27.26
N GLY A 120 10.26 -20.54 -27.78
CA GLY A 120 10.87 -20.91 -29.07
C GLY A 120 10.77 -19.86 -30.17
N GLY A 121 11.93 -19.28 -30.52
CA GLY A 121 12.14 -18.70 -31.83
C GLY A 121 13.18 -17.58 -31.86
N GLN A 122 14.47 -17.93 -31.92
CA GLN A 122 15.41 -17.29 -32.85
C GLN A 122 16.71 -18.11 -32.98
N PRO A 123 16.95 -18.79 -34.12
CA PRO A 123 18.26 -18.79 -34.77
C PRO A 123 18.51 -17.45 -35.48
#